data_AF-A0A177EKS6-F1
#
_entry.id   AF-A0A177EKS6-F1
#
_cell.length_a   1.000
_cell.length_b   1.000
_cell.length_c   1.000
_cell.angle_alpha   90.00
_cell.angle_beta   90.00
_cell.angle_gamma   90.00
#
_symmetry.space_group_name_H-M   'P 1'
#
loop_
_entity.id
_entity.type
_entity.pdbx_description
1 polymer ?
#
loop_
_entity_poly.entity_id
_entity_poly.type
_entity_poly.pdbx_seq_one_letter_code
_entity_poly.pdbx_strand_id
1 'polypeptide(L)'
;MHGLHDIGNSTRIFWLNNIICTIGMCICIYGLLDISHSNYFNVKMNISIKKFFFITNSTLLFSFVSFLMSIIMQYTNKFNIRVISVHIISTVLSAEILIFLIFWPIFMYNPNLVFPKSSLYGDTKITLFSNLCMHAFPCILLFISYILNNTLITPVYTYILYYILYTIIISCIYKYINGYYRYNILNKYNKYIIIVPIISYIMIYIINSIIYIIKIRLRQYINKSIRI
;
A
#
# COMPACT_ATOMS: atom_id res chain seq x y z
N MET A 1 -39.78 12.76 -7.70
CA MET A 1 -39.10 11.58 -8.29
C MET A 1 -37.56 11.61 -8.15
N HIS A 2 -36.97 12.29 -7.15
CA HIS A 2 -35.51 12.32 -6.95
C HIS A 2 -34.93 11.12 -6.18
N GLY A 3 -35.74 10.43 -5.36
CA GLY A 3 -35.22 9.39 -4.44
C GLY A 3 -34.77 8.06 -5.09
N LEU A 4 -35.27 7.70 -6.27
CA LEU A 4 -34.91 6.43 -6.92
C LEU A 4 -33.52 6.47 -7.58
N HIS A 5 -33.09 7.64 -8.06
CA HIS A 5 -31.78 7.82 -8.70
C HIS A 5 -30.63 7.75 -7.66
N ASP A 6 -30.86 8.26 -6.45
CA ASP A 6 -29.88 8.24 -5.36
C ASP A 6 -29.66 6.84 -4.77
N ILE A 7 -30.73 6.02 -4.68
CA ILE A 7 -30.65 4.63 -4.22
C ILE A 7 -29.87 3.77 -5.23
N GLY A 8 -30.09 3.98 -6.53
CA GLY A 8 -29.38 3.29 -7.61
C GLY A 8 -27.87 3.60 -7.65
N ASN A 9 -27.49 4.86 -7.40
CA ASN A 9 -26.07 5.24 -7.35
C ASN A 9 -25.36 4.73 -6.09
N SER A 10 -26.03 4.77 -4.94
CA SER A 10 -25.48 4.25 -3.67
C SER A 10 -25.17 2.74 -3.76
N THR A 11 -26.09 1.96 -4.33
CA THR A 11 -25.92 0.52 -4.53
C THR A 11 -24.81 0.18 -5.52
N ARG A 12 -24.68 0.93 -6.62
CA ARG A 12 -23.58 0.75 -7.60
C ARG A 12 -22.21 1.02 -6.98
N ILE A 13 -22.05 2.12 -6.24
CA ILE A 13 -20.79 2.47 -5.56
C ILE A 13 -20.41 1.40 -4.53
N PHE A 14 -21.40 0.89 -3.78
CA PHE A 14 -21.22 -0.20 -2.84
C PHE A 14 -20.61 -1.44 -3.53
N TRP A 15 -21.27 -1.94 -4.59
CA TRP A 15 -20.80 -3.13 -5.31
C TRP A 15 -19.45 -2.93 -5.99
N LEU A 16 -19.25 -1.77 -6.64
CA LEU A 16 -17.99 -1.44 -7.29
C LEU A 16 -16.82 -1.47 -6.30
N ASN A 17 -16.98 -0.88 -5.11
CA ASN A 17 -15.93 -0.87 -4.10
C ASN A 17 -15.63 -2.28 -3.59
N ASN A 18 -16.63 -3.14 -3.40
CA ASN A 18 -16.41 -4.54 -2.99
C ASN A 18 -15.66 -5.34 -4.05
N ILE A 19 -15.99 -5.16 -5.33
CA ILE A 19 -15.28 -5.80 -6.44
C ILE A 19 -13.81 -5.35 -6.45
N ILE A 20 -13.57 -4.05 -6.38
CA ILE A 20 -12.20 -3.48 -6.34
C ILE A 20 -11.42 -4.02 -5.16
N CYS A 21 -12.01 -4.04 -3.96
CA CYS A 21 -11.34 -4.54 -2.76
C CYS A 21 -11.05 -6.04 -2.86
N THR A 22 -11.96 -6.83 -3.44
CA THR A 22 -11.76 -8.27 -3.66
C THR A 22 -10.62 -8.53 -4.64
N ILE A 23 -10.61 -7.83 -5.78
CA ILE A 23 -9.52 -7.91 -6.76
C ILE A 23 -8.20 -7.46 -6.11
N GLY A 24 -8.22 -6.37 -5.34
CA GLY A 24 -7.06 -5.87 -4.59
C GLY A 24 -6.50 -6.89 -3.62
N MET A 25 -7.35 -7.57 -2.85
CA MET A 25 -6.95 -8.66 -1.96
C MET A 25 -6.31 -9.82 -2.73
N CYS A 26 -6.92 -10.27 -3.83
CA CYS A 26 -6.35 -11.33 -4.68
C CYS A 26 -4.97 -10.96 -5.24
N ILE A 27 -4.79 -9.70 -5.66
CA ILE A 27 -3.52 -9.18 -6.15
C ILE A 27 -2.46 -9.13 -5.04
N CYS A 28 -2.84 -8.69 -3.83
CA CYS A 28 -1.93 -8.67 -2.68
C CYS A 28 -1.49 -10.10 -2.33
N ILE A 29 -2.42 -11.07 -2.31
CA ILE A 29 -2.11 -12.49 -2.09
C ILE A 29 -1.15 -13.00 -3.17
N TYR A 30 -1.44 -12.71 -4.44
CA TYR A 30 -0.60 -13.12 -5.56
C TYR A 30 0.82 -12.56 -5.41
N GLY A 31 0.97 -11.25 -5.16
CA GLY A 31 2.28 -10.60 -4.98
C GLY A 31 3.06 -11.15 -3.76
N LEU A 32 2.38 -11.51 -2.67
CA LEU A 32 3.02 -12.11 -1.49
C LEU A 32 3.49 -13.56 -1.76
N LEU A 33 2.71 -14.33 -2.51
CA LEU A 33 2.93 -15.76 -2.74
C LEU A 33 3.79 -16.07 -3.97
N ASP A 34 4.12 -15.09 -4.81
CA ASP A 34 4.88 -15.33 -6.04
C ASP A 34 6.21 -16.04 -5.76
N ILE A 35 6.40 -17.16 -6.46
CA ILE A 35 7.54 -18.08 -6.37
C ILE A 35 8.76 -17.47 -7.09
N SER A 36 8.54 -16.68 -8.15
CA SER A 36 9.65 -15.98 -8.82
C SER A 36 10.40 -15.05 -7.85
N HIS A 37 9.67 -14.54 -6.86
CA HIS A 37 10.22 -13.73 -5.78
C HIS A 37 10.78 -14.53 -4.59
N SER A 38 10.42 -15.81 -4.41
CA SER A 38 10.99 -16.62 -3.32
C SER A 38 12.50 -16.84 -3.49
N ASN A 39 12.96 -16.95 -4.74
CA ASN A 39 14.39 -17.00 -5.07
C ASN A 39 15.10 -15.68 -4.78
N TYR A 40 14.50 -14.53 -5.12
CA TYR A 40 15.04 -13.21 -4.77
C TYR A 40 15.12 -13.00 -3.25
N PHE A 41 14.10 -13.47 -2.51
CA PHE A 41 14.07 -13.36 -1.06
C PHE A 41 14.92 -14.40 -0.33
N ASN A 42 15.54 -15.34 -1.06
CA ASN A 42 16.30 -16.48 -0.55
C ASN A 42 15.50 -17.31 0.46
N VAL A 43 14.25 -17.63 0.10
CA VAL A 43 13.32 -18.38 0.91
C VAL A 43 12.90 -19.65 0.16
N LYS A 44 13.09 -20.82 0.78
CA LYS A 44 12.71 -22.13 0.22
C LYS A 44 11.20 -22.38 0.17
N MET A 45 10.40 -21.65 0.95
CA MET A 45 8.95 -21.80 1.04
C MET A 45 8.23 -20.52 0.58
N ASN A 46 7.06 -20.69 -0.04
CA ASN A 46 6.23 -19.58 -0.53
C ASN A 46 5.74 -18.67 0.60
N ILE A 47 5.59 -19.21 1.83
CA ILE A 47 5.20 -18.47 3.03
C ILE A 47 6.35 -18.57 4.03
N SER A 48 7.08 -17.47 4.23
CA SER A 48 8.08 -17.37 5.29
C SER A 48 8.03 -16.00 5.91
N ILE A 49 8.18 -15.96 7.23
CA ILE A 49 8.34 -14.73 8.02
C ILE A 49 9.47 -13.87 7.45
N LYS A 50 10.50 -14.49 6.85
CA LYS A 50 11.62 -13.78 6.24
C LYS A 50 11.21 -12.82 5.11
N LYS A 51 10.13 -13.13 4.38
CA LYS A 51 9.62 -12.25 3.31
C LYS A 51 9.11 -10.92 3.88
N PHE A 52 8.54 -10.91 5.09
CA PHE A 52 8.01 -9.71 5.72
C PHE A 52 9.07 -8.81 6.37
N PHE A 53 10.36 -9.14 6.27
CA PHE A 53 11.42 -8.15 6.56
C PHE A 53 11.60 -7.14 5.42
N PHE A 54 11.04 -7.40 4.24
CA PHE A 54 10.97 -6.42 3.18
C PHE A 54 9.77 -5.50 3.40
N ILE A 55 10.05 -4.20 3.43
CA ILE A 55 9.05 -3.14 3.59
C ILE A 55 7.93 -3.33 2.58
N THR A 56 8.24 -3.54 1.29
CA THR A 56 7.24 -3.80 0.24
C THR A 56 6.28 -4.93 0.59
N ASN A 57 6.78 -6.08 1.08
CA ASN A 57 5.92 -7.21 1.42
C ASN A 57 5.07 -6.92 2.65
N SER A 58 5.63 -6.22 3.65
CA SER A 58 4.85 -5.76 4.80
C SER A 58 3.77 -4.76 4.40
N THR A 59 4.09 -3.80 3.53
CA THR A 59 3.12 -2.84 3.01
C THR A 59 2.02 -3.55 2.23
N LEU A 60 2.37 -4.56 1.41
CA LEU A 60 1.40 -5.36 0.68
C LEU A 60 0.45 -6.14 1.61
N LEU A 61 0.96 -6.62 2.76
CA LEU A 61 0.12 -7.20 3.82
C LEU A 61 -0.81 -6.16 4.44
N PHE A 62 -0.32 -4.96 4.73
CA PHE A 62 -1.17 -3.87 5.22
C PHE A 62 -2.20 -3.44 4.16
N SER A 63 -1.86 -3.48 2.86
CA SER A 63 -2.76 -3.21 1.74
C SER A 63 -3.89 -4.23 1.70
N PHE A 64 -3.59 -5.52 1.89
CA PHE A 64 -4.61 -6.55 2.09
C PHE A 64 -5.54 -6.22 3.26
N VAL A 65 -5.00 -5.84 4.42
CA VAL A 65 -5.79 -5.44 5.59
C VAL A 65 -6.64 -4.20 5.31
N SER A 66 -6.11 -3.21 4.57
CA SER A 66 -6.85 -2.01 4.17
C SER A 66 -8.03 -2.32 3.25
N PHE A 67 -7.88 -3.25 2.31
CA PHE A 67 -9.01 -3.71 1.49
C PHE A 67 -10.05 -4.45 2.31
N LEU A 68 -9.62 -5.33 3.22
CA LEU A 68 -10.53 -6.04 4.13
C LEU A 68 -11.30 -5.05 5.02
N MET A 69 -10.62 -4.05 5.59
CA MET A 69 -11.25 -2.98 6.38
C MET A 69 -12.20 -2.11 5.56
N SER A 70 -11.92 -1.94 4.26
CA SER A 70 -12.82 -1.22 3.35
C SER A 70 -14.14 -1.98 3.15
N ILE A 71 -14.07 -3.31 3.01
CA ILE A 71 -15.26 -4.17 2.91
C ILE A 71 -16.02 -4.16 4.24
N ILE A 72 -15.35 -4.47 5.36
CA ILE A 72 -15.98 -4.52 6.69
C ILE A 72 -16.71 -3.22 7.03
N MET A 73 -16.12 -2.08 6.69
CA MET A 73 -16.71 -0.76 6.95
C MET A 73 -18.07 -0.57 6.26
N GLN A 74 -18.34 -1.24 5.13
CA GLN A 74 -19.64 -1.14 4.45
C GLN A 74 -20.76 -1.91 5.17
N TYR A 75 -20.40 -2.93 5.94
CA TYR A 75 -21.35 -3.78 6.68
C TYR A 75 -21.51 -3.35 8.14
N THR A 76 -20.87 -2.26 8.56
CA THR A 76 -20.94 -1.77 9.94
C THR A 76 -21.23 -0.28 10.02
N ASN A 77 -22.13 0.07 10.93
CA ASN A 77 -22.45 1.46 11.23
C ASN A 77 -21.62 2.02 12.40
N LYS A 78 -20.66 1.24 12.93
CA LYS A 78 -19.83 1.67 14.06
C LYS A 78 -18.85 2.76 13.63
N PHE A 79 -19.03 3.98 14.15
CA PHE A 79 -18.18 5.14 13.86
C PHE A 79 -16.69 4.86 14.10
N ASN A 80 -16.33 4.21 15.21
CA ASN A 80 -14.94 3.89 15.54
C ASN A 80 -14.26 3.03 14.47
N ILE A 81 -14.97 2.03 13.92
CA ILE A 81 -14.42 1.17 12.86
C ILE A 81 -14.19 1.98 11.58
N ARG A 82 -15.12 2.88 11.27
CA ARG A 82 -15.01 3.79 10.11
C ARG A 82 -13.81 4.74 10.23
N VAL A 83 -13.59 5.31 11.41
CA VAL A 83 -12.43 6.18 11.70
C VAL A 83 -11.12 5.42 11.54
N ILE A 84 -11.00 4.26 12.19
CA ILE A 84 -9.82 3.40 12.12
C ILE A 84 -9.55 2.97 10.66
N SER A 85 -10.58 2.53 9.95
CA SER A 85 -10.47 2.10 8.54
C SER A 85 -9.92 3.22 7.66
N VAL A 86 -10.45 4.43 7.76
CA VAL A 86 -10.00 5.57 6.94
C VAL A 86 -8.54 5.92 7.20
N HIS A 87 -8.10 5.92 8.46
CA HIS A 87 -6.70 6.20 8.79
C HIS A 87 -5.73 5.11 8.35
N ILE A 88 -6.12 3.84 8.50
CA ILE A 88 -5.33 2.71 7.99
C ILE A 88 -5.21 2.80 6.47
N ILE A 89 -6.34 2.95 5.75
CA ILE A 89 -6.34 3.05 4.28
C ILE A 89 -5.50 4.24 3.81
N SER A 90 -5.66 5.43 4.38
CA SER A 90 -4.91 6.61 3.92
C SER A 90 -3.41 6.49 4.18
N THR A 91 -3.02 5.93 5.32
CA THR A 91 -1.61 5.69 5.67
C THR A 91 -0.98 4.67 4.73
N VAL A 92 -1.64 3.54 4.53
CA VAL A 92 -1.13 2.46 3.67
C VAL A 92 -1.09 2.88 2.22
N LEU A 93 -2.13 3.55 1.71
CA LEU A 93 -2.12 4.14 0.37
C LEU A 93 -0.94 5.11 0.18
N SER A 94 -0.65 5.94 1.17
CA SER A 94 0.47 6.88 1.09
C SER A 94 1.82 6.15 1.04
N ALA A 95 1.97 5.05 1.79
CA ALA A 95 3.15 4.20 1.73
C ALA A 95 3.27 3.47 0.37
N GLU A 96 2.17 2.96 -0.18
CA GLU A 96 2.13 2.33 -1.51
C GLU A 96 2.46 3.32 -2.63
N ILE A 97 1.97 4.56 -2.56
CA ILE A 97 2.36 5.63 -3.51
C ILE A 97 3.86 5.91 -3.40
N LEU A 98 4.42 5.98 -2.19
CA LEU A 98 5.85 6.19 -2.00
C LEU A 98 6.66 5.03 -2.60
N ILE A 99 6.25 3.79 -2.38
CA ILE A 99 6.88 2.60 -2.97
C ILE A 99 6.78 2.66 -4.50
N PHE A 100 5.61 2.98 -5.06
CA PHE A 100 5.40 3.13 -6.49
C PHE A 100 6.34 4.17 -7.10
N LEU A 101 6.44 5.35 -6.48
CA LEU A 101 7.27 6.47 -6.92
C LEU A 101 8.77 6.19 -6.80
N ILE A 102 9.20 5.31 -5.90
CA ILE A 102 10.61 4.90 -5.80
C ILE A 102 10.90 3.77 -6.79
N PHE A 103 10.04 2.74 -6.81
CA PHE A 103 10.29 1.52 -7.57
C PHE A 103 10.31 1.75 -9.08
N TRP A 104 9.27 2.37 -9.65
CA TRP A 104 9.12 2.45 -11.11
C TRP A 104 10.20 3.29 -11.80
N PRO A 105 10.59 4.47 -11.29
CA PRO A 105 11.68 5.23 -11.91
C PRO A 105 13.00 4.47 -11.90
N ILE A 106 13.33 3.78 -10.80
CA ILE A 106 14.56 2.98 -10.70
C ILE A 106 14.48 1.78 -11.66
N PHE A 107 13.33 1.08 -11.68
CA PHE A 107 13.13 -0.10 -12.53
C PHE A 107 13.18 0.25 -14.02
N MET A 108 12.58 1.38 -14.43
CA MET A 108 12.60 1.85 -15.81
C MET A 108 13.97 2.38 -16.25
N TYR A 109 14.72 3.02 -15.34
CA TYR A 109 16.07 3.49 -15.64
C TYR A 109 17.06 2.32 -15.77
N ASN A 110 17.08 1.42 -14.77
CA ASN A 110 17.90 0.21 -14.81
C ASN A 110 17.35 -0.86 -13.84
N PRO A 111 16.71 -1.93 -14.33
CA PRO A 111 16.11 -2.96 -13.48
C PRO A 111 17.14 -3.73 -12.64
N ASN A 112 18.41 -3.72 -13.04
CA ASN A 112 19.50 -4.36 -12.27
C ASN A 112 19.82 -3.64 -10.95
N LEU A 113 19.31 -2.41 -10.76
CA LEU A 113 19.44 -1.68 -9.50
C LEU A 113 18.45 -2.19 -8.43
N VAL A 114 17.36 -2.82 -8.87
CA VAL A 114 16.32 -3.36 -7.98
C VAL A 114 16.48 -4.86 -7.79
N PHE A 115 16.79 -5.58 -8.88
CA PHE A 115 16.91 -7.03 -8.87
C PHE A 115 18.28 -7.49 -9.39
N PRO A 116 18.86 -8.58 -8.86
CA PRO A 116 20.05 -9.17 -9.45
C PRO A 116 19.74 -9.73 -10.85
N LYS A 117 20.75 -9.79 -11.72
CA LYS A 117 20.61 -10.28 -13.11
C LYS A 117 19.94 -11.65 -13.20
N SER A 118 20.22 -12.55 -12.26
CA SER A 118 19.62 -13.89 -12.22
C SER A 118 18.10 -13.88 -12.05
N SER A 119 17.54 -12.86 -11.38
CA SER A 119 16.10 -12.70 -11.19
C SER A 119 15.40 -12.05 -12.39
N LEU A 120 16.14 -11.53 -13.37
CA LEU A 120 15.60 -10.87 -14.57
C LEU A 120 15.65 -11.79 -15.80
N TYR A 121 16.67 -12.64 -15.91
CA TYR A 121 16.96 -13.41 -17.14
C TYR A 121 16.96 -14.94 -16.95
N GLY A 122 16.69 -15.44 -15.74
CA GLY A 122 16.65 -16.89 -15.46
C GLY A 122 15.27 -17.54 -15.60
N ASP A 123 15.22 -18.87 -15.39
CA ASP A 123 13.97 -19.65 -15.46
C ASP A 123 12.92 -19.23 -14.43
N THR A 124 13.37 -18.64 -13.32
CA THR A 124 12.50 -18.03 -12.29
C THR A 124 12.48 -16.51 -12.39
N LYS A 125 12.48 -15.96 -13.61
CA LYS A 125 12.44 -14.51 -13.83
C LYS A 125 11.20 -13.90 -13.21
N ILE A 126 11.37 -12.73 -12.61
CA ILE A 126 10.25 -11.92 -12.12
C ILE A 126 9.55 -11.33 -13.34
N THR A 127 8.27 -11.67 -13.50
CA THR A 127 7.47 -11.16 -14.62
C THR A 127 7.06 -9.71 -14.39
N LEU A 128 6.79 -8.97 -15.48
CA LEU A 128 6.23 -7.62 -15.37
C LEU A 128 4.91 -7.61 -14.59
N PHE A 129 4.06 -8.62 -14.79
CA PHE A 129 2.81 -8.78 -14.06
C PHE A 129 3.04 -8.93 -12.55
N SER A 130 4.04 -9.72 -12.14
CA SER A 130 4.43 -9.83 -10.74
C SER A 130 4.84 -8.47 -10.14
N ASN A 131 5.67 -7.71 -10.85
CA ASN A 131 6.06 -6.37 -10.44
C ASN A 131 4.86 -5.42 -10.35
N LEU A 132 3.90 -5.50 -11.29
CA LEU A 132 2.66 -4.74 -11.22
C LEU A 132 1.84 -5.11 -9.98
N CYS A 133 1.72 -6.40 -9.66
CA CYS A 133 1.00 -6.88 -8.48
C CYS A 133 1.65 -6.45 -7.15
N MET A 134 2.97 -6.28 -7.11
CA MET A 134 3.69 -5.88 -5.89
C MET A 134 3.85 -4.37 -5.73
N HIS A 135 3.90 -3.62 -6.83
CA HIS A 135 4.33 -2.22 -6.79
C HIS A 135 3.37 -1.23 -7.45
N ALA A 136 2.36 -1.65 -8.20
CA ALA A 136 1.45 -0.75 -8.93
C ALA A 136 -0.03 -0.98 -8.59
N PHE A 137 -0.53 -2.19 -8.79
CA PHE A 137 -1.94 -2.49 -8.63
C PHE A 137 -2.46 -2.27 -7.20
N PRO A 138 -1.74 -2.63 -6.11
CA PRO A 138 -2.18 -2.30 -4.76
C PRO A 138 -2.38 -0.80 -4.57
N CYS A 139 -1.44 0.02 -5.02
CA CYS A 139 -1.53 1.48 -5.01
C CYS A 139 -2.77 1.99 -5.77
N ILE A 140 -2.96 1.55 -7.01
CA ILE A 140 -4.08 2.00 -7.87
C ILE A 140 -5.43 1.60 -7.26
N LEU A 141 -5.58 0.34 -6.84
CA LEU A 141 -6.84 -0.18 -6.31
C LEU A 141 -7.17 0.41 -4.94
N LEU A 142 -6.18 0.63 -4.07
CA LEU A 142 -6.38 1.35 -2.81
C LEU A 142 -6.77 2.80 -3.07
N PHE A 143 -6.18 3.46 -4.07
CA PHE A 143 -6.56 4.82 -4.43
C PHE A 143 -8.03 4.89 -4.85
N ILE A 144 -8.48 4.00 -5.74
CA ILE A 144 -9.88 3.96 -6.16
C ILE A 144 -10.80 3.68 -4.98
N SER A 145 -10.50 2.67 -4.15
CA SER A 145 -11.27 2.36 -2.94
C SER A 145 -11.35 3.55 -1.97
N TYR A 146 -10.22 4.25 -1.76
CA TYR A 146 -10.15 5.44 -0.92
C TYR A 146 -11.04 6.58 -1.43
N ILE A 147 -11.11 6.78 -2.74
CA ILE A 147 -11.98 7.78 -3.38
C ILE A 147 -13.45 7.38 -3.28
N LEU A 148 -13.80 6.12 -3.55
CA LEU A 148 -15.17 5.60 -3.45
C LEU A 148 -15.71 5.61 -2.01
N ASN A 149 -14.83 5.55 -1.01
CA ASN A 149 -15.24 5.66 0.38
C ASN A 149 -15.82 7.05 0.68
N ASN A 150 -17.12 7.08 1.00
CA ASN A 150 -17.91 8.28 1.33
C ASN A 150 -17.60 8.94 2.68
N THR A 151 -16.58 8.50 3.41
CA THR A 151 -16.13 9.14 4.66
C THR A 151 -15.07 10.21 4.41
N LEU A 152 -15.27 11.41 4.96
CA LEU A 152 -14.29 12.49 5.01
C LEU A 152 -13.82 12.65 6.46
N ILE A 153 -12.65 12.08 6.76
CA ILE A 153 -11.98 12.25 8.05
C ILE A 153 -10.59 12.77 7.75
N THR A 154 -10.19 13.84 8.44
CA THR A 154 -8.86 14.41 8.36
C THR A 154 -7.82 13.37 8.79
N PRO A 155 -6.77 13.12 7.99
CA PRO A 155 -5.74 12.15 8.37
C PRO A 155 -5.08 12.54 9.70
N VAL A 156 -4.91 11.57 10.59
CA VAL A 156 -4.20 11.76 11.86
C VAL A 156 -2.78 11.20 11.72
N TYR A 157 -1.79 12.02 12.12
CA TYR A 157 -0.36 11.70 12.01
C TYR A 157 0.07 10.48 12.84
N THR A 158 -0.70 10.10 13.86
CA THR A 158 -0.39 8.97 14.74
C THR A 158 -0.33 7.63 14.00
N TYR A 159 -1.19 7.40 13.00
CA TYR A 159 -1.18 6.16 12.23
C TYR A 159 0.06 6.06 11.31
N ILE A 160 0.51 7.20 10.76
CA ILE A 160 1.76 7.28 10.02
C ILE A 160 2.93 6.97 10.96
N LEU A 161 2.91 7.53 12.17
CA LEU A 161 3.93 7.24 13.18
C LEU A 161 3.97 5.74 13.53
N TYR A 162 2.82 5.10 13.74
CA TYR A 162 2.75 3.66 13.99
C TYR A 162 3.31 2.84 12.84
N TYR A 163 3.00 3.20 11.59
CA TYR A 163 3.56 2.54 10.42
C TYR A 163 5.09 2.69 10.36
N ILE A 164 5.62 3.90 10.59
CA ILE A 164 7.07 4.14 10.61
C ILE A 164 7.74 3.38 11.76
N LEU A 165 7.18 3.40 12.96
CA LEU A 165 7.68 2.61 14.09
C LEU A 165 7.73 1.12 13.76
N TYR A 166 6.68 0.58 13.12
CA TYR A 166 6.67 -0.80 12.65
C TYR A 166 7.84 -1.08 11.69
N THR A 167 8.10 -0.21 10.70
CA THR A 167 9.22 -0.39 9.75
C THR A 167 10.59 -0.35 10.42
N ILE A 168 10.75 0.49 11.46
CA ILE A 168 11.98 0.55 12.26
C ILE A 168 12.15 -0.74 13.05
N ILE A 169 11.10 -1.17 13.77
CA ILE A 169 11.13 -2.37 14.62
C ILE A 169 11.50 -3.60 13.79
N ILE A 170 10.84 -3.81 12.65
CA ILE A 170 11.10 -4.99 11.82
C ILE A 170 12.51 -4.98 11.22
N SER A 171 13.03 -3.79 10.88
CA SER A 171 14.41 -3.60 10.41
C SER A 171 15.44 -3.90 11.50
N CYS A 172 15.18 -3.46 12.74
CA CYS A 172 16.02 -3.74 13.90
C CYS A 172 16.03 -5.23 14.26
N ILE A 173 14.86 -5.89 14.24
CA ILE A 173 14.75 -7.35 14.44
C ILE A 173 15.57 -8.09 13.38
N TYR A 174 15.46 -7.68 12.11
CA TYR A 174 16.25 -8.32 11.04
C TYR A 174 17.75 -8.22 11.29
N LYS A 175 18.24 -7.03 11.66
CA LYS A 175 19.65 -6.82 11.99
C LYS A 175 20.09 -7.65 13.18
N TYR A 176 19.28 -7.73 14.22
CA TYR A 176 19.60 -8.53 15.41
C TYR A 176 19.81 -10.00 15.06
N ILE A 177 18.96 -10.56 14.18
CA ILE A 177 19.02 -11.97 13.79
C ILE A 177 20.18 -12.26 12.82
N ASN A 178 20.45 -11.36 11.86
CA ASN A 178 21.35 -11.65 10.75
C ASN A 178 22.71 -10.92 10.82
N GLY A 179 22.88 -9.97 11.75
CA GLY A 179 24.11 -9.16 11.89
C GLY A 179 24.21 -7.99 10.92
N TYR A 180 23.28 -7.84 9.97
CA TYR A 180 23.25 -6.76 8.98
C TYR A 180 21.80 -6.33 8.66
N TYR A 181 21.60 -5.09 8.23
CA TYR A 181 20.31 -4.62 7.72
C TYR A 181 19.99 -5.25 6.38
N ARG A 182 18.70 -5.54 6.12
CA ARG A 182 18.30 -6.16 4.86
C ARG A 182 18.63 -5.31 3.63
N TYR A 183 18.49 -3.99 3.76
CA TYR A 183 18.78 -3.05 2.68
C TYR A 183 20.24 -2.59 2.76
N ASN A 184 21.01 -2.84 1.70
CA ASN A 184 22.44 -2.51 1.63
C ASN A 184 22.74 -1.03 1.91
N ILE A 185 21.84 -0.12 1.51
CA ILE A 185 21.98 1.31 1.79
C ILE A 185 22.02 1.60 3.30
N LEU A 186 21.27 0.85 4.11
CA LEU A 186 21.25 1.00 5.56
C LEU A 186 22.54 0.46 6.20
N ASN A 187 23.16 -0.57 5.61
CA ASN A 187 24.48 -1.05 6.05
C ASN A 187 25.57 -0.03 5.72
N LYS A 188 25.57 0.53 4.50
CA LYS A 188 26.56 1.51 4.05
C LYS A 188 26.50 2.81 4.84
N TYR A 189 25.30 3.25 5.21
CA TYR A 189 25.06 4.50 5.94
C TYR A 189 24.49 4.26 7.34
N ASN A 190 24.95 3.22 8.04
CA ASN A 190 24.46 2.84 9.37
C ASN A 190 24.51 4.00 10.39
N LYS A 191 25.50 4.90 10.30
CA LYS A 191 25.59 6.10 11.15
C LYS A 191 24.41 7.07 10.96
N TYR A 192 23.80 7.09 9.77
CA TYR A 192 22.71 7.99 9.40
C TYR A 192 21.37 7.27 9.29
N ILE A 193 21.25 6.08 9.88
CA ILE A 193 20.08 5.24 9.67
C ILE A 193 18.78 5.89 10.16
N ILE A 194 18.86 6.73 11.20
CA ILE A 194 17.73 7.48 11.76
C ILE A 194 17.15 8.49 10.75
N ILE A 195 17.94 8.93 9.77
CA ILE A 195 17.48 9.88 8.73
C ILE A 195 16.45 9.23 7.81
N VAL A 196 16.61 7.94 7.48
CA VAL A 196 15.71 7.21 6.57
C VAL A 196 14.26 7.18 7.05
N PRO A 197 13.93 6.77 8.29
CA PRO A 197 12.55 6.80 8.78
C PRO A 197 12.01 8.21 8.93
N ILE A 198 12.84 9.22 9.23
CA ILE A 198 12.40 10.63 9.29
C ILE A 198 11.96 11.11 7.91
N ILE A 199 12.80 10.92 6.88
CA ILE A 199 12.46 11.27 5.50
C ILE A 199 11.21 10.52 5.06
N SER A 200 11.13 9.21 5.37
CA SER A 200 9.97 8.39 5.02
C SER A 200 8.69 8.89 5.68
N TYR A 201 8.75 9.27 6.97
CA TYR A 201 7.62 9.86 7.69
C TYR A 201 7.14 11.14 7.02
N ILE A 202 8.07 12.06 6.70
CA ILE A 202 7.76 13.34 6.05
C ILE A 202 7.12 13.10 4.69
N MET A 203 7.69 12.21 3.87
CA MET A 203 7.16 11.88 2.54
C MET A 203 5.75 11.28 2.63
N ILE A 204 5.54 10.30 3.51
CA ILE A 204 4.21 9.69 3.72
C ILE A 204 3.20 10.74 4.20
N TYR A 205 3.61 11.64 5.10
CA TYR A 205 2.75 12.73 5.58
C TYR A 205 2.33 13.70 4.46
N ILE A 206 3.29 14.11 3.62
CA ILE A 206 3.02 15.00 2.47
C ILE A 206 2.06 14.29 1.50
N ILE A 207 2.34 13.04 1.14
CA ILE A 207 1.49 12.25 0.25
C ILE A 207 0.08 12.12 0.84
N ASN A 208 -0.05 11.78 2.13
CA ASN A 208 -1.34 11.62 2.80
C ASN A 208 -2.17 12.93 2.77
N SER A 209 -1.50 14.06 2.97
CA SER A 209 -2.13 15.38 2.88
C SER A 209 -2.62 15.67 1.46
N ILE A 210 -1.81 15.37 0.44
CA ILE A 210 -2.17 15.56 -0.97
C ILE A 210 -3.37 14.69 -1.36
N ILE A 211 -3.35 13.39 -1.05
CA ILE A 211 -4.47 12.50 -1.40
C ILE A 211 -5.78 12.90 -0.70
N TYR A 212 -5.70 13.43 0.53
CA TYR A 212 -6.86 13.94 1.24
C TYR A 212 -7.46 15.17 0.56
N ILE A 213 -6.61 16.13 0.14
CA ILE A 213 -7.06 17.30 -0.63
C ILE A 213 -7.69 16.88 -1.95
N ILE A 214 -7.08 15.93 -2.67
CA ILE A 214 -7.63 15.38 -3.92
C ILE A 214 -9.03 14.79 -3.66
N LYS A 215 -9.20 14.00 -2.61
CA LYS A 215 -10.49 13.40 -2.24
C LYS A 215 -11.56 14.45 -1.97
N ILE A 216 -11.23 15.51 -1.22
CA ILE A 216 -12.17 16.61 -0.97
C ILE A 216 -12.61 17.27 -2.29
N ARG A 217 -11.65 17.63 -3.15
CA ARG A 217 -11.93 18.33 -4.41
C ARG A 217 -12.79 17.49 -5.35
N LEU A 218 -12.48 16.20 -5.49
CA LEU A 218 -13.28 15.29 -6.32
C LEU A 218 -14.74 15.22 -5.86
N ARG A 219 -14.97 15.23 -4.55
CA ARG A 219 -16.33 15.21 -4.01
C ARG A 219 -17.10 16.51 -4.20
N GLN A 220 -16.43 17.64 -4.03
CA GLN A 220 -17.05 18.93 -4.32
C GLN A 220 -17.49 18.99 -5.80
N TYR A 221 -16.68 18.45 -6.70
CA TYR A 221 -17.00 18.37 -8.12
C TYR A 221 -18.21 17.46 -8.39
N ILE A 222 -18.22 16.24 -7.85
CA ILE A 222 -19.34 15.30 -7.98
C ILE A 222 -20.64 15.91 -7.46
N ASN A 223 -20.61 16.51 -6.26
CA ASN A 223 -21.81 17.12 -5.67
C ASN A 223 -22.31 18.34 -6.45
N LYS A 224 -21.43 19.09 -7.12
CA LYS A 224 -21.81 20.21 -7.98
C LYS A 224 -22.48 19.71 -9.27
N SER A 225 -22.00 18.62 -9.85
CA SER A 225 -22.56 18.05 -11.09
C SER A 225 -23.97 17.47 -10.93
N ILE A 226 -24.35 17.05 -9.72
CA ILE A 226 -25.70 16.49 -9.43
C ILE A 226 -26.75 17.61 -9.23
N ARG A 227 -26.33 18.86 -9.02
CA ARG A 227 -27.22 20.01 -8.78
C ARG A 227 -27.61 20.78 -10.07
N ILE A 228 -27.10 20.37 -11.23
CA ILE A 228 -27.44 20.91 -12.55
C ILE A 228 -28.47 19.96 -13.17
#